data_AF-A0A2D2Q136-F1
#
_entry.id   AF-A0A2D2Q136-F1
#
_cell.length_a   1.000
_cell.length_b   1.000
_cell.length_c   1.000
_cell.angle_alpha   90.00
_cell.angle_beta   90.00
_cell.angle_gamma   90.00
#
_symmetry.space_group_name_H-M   'P 1'
#
loop_
_entity.id
_entity.type
_entity.pdbx_description
1 polymer ?
#
loop_
_entity_poly.entity_id
_entity_poly.type
_entity_poly.pdbx_seq_one_letter_code
_entity_poly.pdbx_strand_id
1 'polypeptide(L)'
;MIFSGTILSLLFVSVIPSISLGQAASQSDVIAPWELINYARVVLEIEPIRQKYYRQAQALAGGQIPRNSCFAMSPQNIPSGMETICASYTRDAMQVLKKYNMTLEQFNAITLRAQQDNAFSQRIQTEMMRLKQP
;
A
#
# COMPACT_ATOMS: atom_id res chain seq x y z
N MET A 1 -1.80 1.85 -4.91
CA MET A 1 -0.79 1.04 -5.64
C MET A 1 0.03 1.97 -6.50
N ILE A 2 1.20 2.34 -6.00
CA ILE A 2 2.17 3.23 -6.63
C ILE A 2 3.39 2.35 -6.91
N PHE A 3 3.47 1.79 -8.12
CA PHE A 3 4.68 1.13 -8.63
C PHE A 3 4.88 1.53 -10.09
N SER A 4 5.20 2.81 -10.26
CA SER A 4 5.99 3.36 -11.36
C SER A 4 7.10 4.12 -10.64
N GLY A 5 8.39 3.96 -10.91
CA GLY A 5 9.03 3.38 -12.09
C GLY A 5 9.76 4.51 -12.81
N THR A 6 11.09 4.54 -12.69
CA THR A 6 12.02 5.58 -13.19
C THR A 6 11.86 6.97 -12.52
N ILE A 7 12.84 7.90 -12.50
CA ILE A 7 14.04 8.08 -13.32
C ILE A 7 15.21 8.74 -12.53
N LEU A 8 16.43 8.51 -13.04
CA LEU A 8 17.57 9.44 -13.18
C LEU A 8 18.52 9.75 -12.01
N SER A 9 19.79 9.41 -12.24
CA SER A 9 20.97 9.83 -11.49
C SER A 9 21.27 11.32 -11.66
N LEU A 10 21.70 11.99 -10.60
CA LEU A 10 22.57 13.17 -10.67
C LEU A 10 23.71 13.03 -9.67
N LEU A 11 24.94 13.17 -10.16
CA LEU A 11 26.16 13.21 -9.35
C LEU A 11 26.34 14.62 -8.79
N PHE A 12 26.38 14.76 -7.47
CA PHE A 12 27.01 15.90 -6.82
C PHE A 12 27.81 15.42 -5.60
N VAL A 13 29.11 15.69 -5.63
CA VAL A 13 30.05 15.41 -4.53
C VAL A 13 30.29 16.71 -3.77
N SER A 14 30.06 16.70 -2.46
CA SER A 14 30.46 17.80 -1.56
C SER A 14 30.74 17.27 -0.14
N VAL A 15 31.91 17.62 0.40
CA VAL A 15 32.37 17.40 1.79
C VAL A 15 32.68 18.79 2.37
N ILE A 16 32.62 19.09 3.67
CA ILE A 16 32.64 18.35 4.96
C ILE A 16 31.67 19.09 5.94
N PRO A 17 31.56 18.85 7.28
CA PRO A 17 32.20 17.89 8.20
C PRO A 17 31.21 17.13 9.15
N SER A 18 31.78 16.34 10.08
CA SER A 18 31.08 15.47 11.05
C SER A 18 30.22 16.21 12.08
N ILE A 19 28.98 15.77 12.26
CA ILE A 19 28.11 16.13 13.40
C ILE A 19 27.93 14.88 14.28
N SER A 20 27.94 15.07 15.60
CA SER A 20 27.98 13.99 16.60
C SER A 20 26.87 12.95 16.43
N LEU A 21 27.27 11.67 16.42
CA LEU A 21 26.39 10.51 16.48
C LEU A 21 25.66 10.45 17.83
N GLY A 22 24.55 11.18 17.94
CA GLY A 22 23.46 10.71 18.78
C GLY A 22 23.03 9.34 18.26
N GLN A 23 23.23 8.30 19.05
CA GLN A 23 22.73 6.96 18.75
C GLN A 23 21.21 6.98 18.88
N ALA A 24 20.53 7.53 17.87
CA ALA A 24 19.21 7.06 17.53
C ALA A 24 19.36 5.56 17.30
N ALA A 25 18.83 4.76 18.23
CA ALA A 25 18.71 3.34 18.01
C ALA A 25 17.79 3.19 16.79
N SER A 26 18.40 3.01 15.62
CA SER A 26 17.70 2.50 14.47
C SER A 26 17.22 1.12 14.88
N GLN A 27 15.97 1.04 15.34
CA GLN A 27 15.22 -0.19 15.29
C GLN A 27 15.29 -0.60 13.82
N SER A 28 16.19 -1.54 13.52
CA SER A 28 16.13 -2.23 12.26
C SER A 28 14.81 -2.98 12.34
N ASP A 29 13.77 -2.45 11.70
CA ASP A 29 12.52 -3.15 11.51
C ASP A 29 12.83 -4.39 10.68
N VAL A 30 13.26 -5.46 11.34
CA VAL A 30 13.42 -6.77 10.74
C VAL A 30 12.02 -7.35 10.69
N ILE A 31 11.24 -6.86 9.72
CA ILE A 31 9.95 -7.43 9.33
C ILE A 31 10.19 -8.93 9.15
N ALA A 32 9.53 -9.72 9.99
CA ALA A 32 9.76 -11.14 10.06
C ALA A 32 9.35 -11.76 8.71
N PRO A 33 10.02 -12.83 8.23
CA PRO A 33 9.72 -13.40 6.92
C PRO A 33 8.23 -13.74 6.70
N TRP A 34 7.53 -14.15 7.76
CA TRP A 34 6.10 -14.46 7.72
C TRP A 34 5.21 -13.21 7.50
N GLU A 35 5.61 -12.04 7.99
CA GLU A 35 4.87 -10.78 7.80
C GLU A 35 4.90 -10.34 6.34
N LEU A 36 6.05 -10.48 5.67
CA LEU A 36 6.19 -10.19 4.24
C LEU A 36 5.31 -11.12 3.40
N ILE A 37 5.32 -12.42 3.70
CA ILE A 37 4.49 -13.43 3.00
C ILE A 37 3.00 -13.12 3.21
N ASN A 38 2.57 -12.84 4.45
CA ASN A 38 1.18 -12.52 4.73
C ASN A 38 0.77 -11.17 4.11
N TYR A 39 1.63 -10.16 4.09
CA TYR A 39 1.38 -8.91 3.39
C TYR A 39 1.18 -9.13 1.89
N ALA A 40 2.05 -9.92 1.25
CA ALA A 40 1.91 -10.27 -0.17
C ALA A 40 0.57 -10.97 -0.45
N ARG A 41 0.16 -11.94 0.38
CA ARG A 41 -1.16 -12.61 0.29
C ARG A 41 -2.32 -11.62 0.45
N VAL A 42 -2.27 -10.74 1.46
CA VAL A 42 -3.30 -9.70 1.70
C VAL A 42 -3.43 -8.78 0.49
N VAL A 43 -2.32 -8.29 -0.08
CA VAL A 43 -2.34 -7.42 -1.27
C VAL A 43 -2.95 -8.15 -2.48
N LEU A 44 -2.62 -9.43 -2.67
CA LEU A 44 -3.16 -10.24 -3.77
C LEU A 44 -4.68 -10.47 -3.65
N GLU A 45 -5.21 -10.66 -2.44
CA GLU A 45 -6.66 -10.84 -2.22
C GLU A 45 -7.45 -9.53 -2.16
N ILE A 46 -6.85 -8.43 -1.71
CA ILE A 46 -7.50 -7.10 -1.70
C ILE A 46 -7.61 -6.51 -3.11
N GLU A 47 -6.68 -6.76 -4.03
CA GLU A 47 -6.74 -6.16 -5.38
C GLU A 47 -8.04 -6.47 -6.18
N PRO A 48 -8.54 -7.72 -6.29
CA PRO A 48 -9.82 -7.97 -6.96
C PRO A 48 -11.01 -7.31 -6.23
N ILE A 49 -10.98 -7.21 -4.90
CA ILE A 49 -11.98 -6.49 -4.10
C ILE A 49 -11.93 -4.99 -4.44
N ARG A 50 -10.73 -4.39 -4.48
CA ARG A 50 -10.53 -2.99 -4.87
C ARG A 50 -11.06 -2.72 -6.28
N GLN A 51 -10.80 -3.63 -7.22
CA GLN A 51 -11.28 -3.51 -8.61
C GLN A 51 -12.81 -3.64 -8.72
N LYS A 52 -13.45 -4.52 -7.93
CA LYS A 52 -14.92 -4.63 -7.81
C LYS A 52 -15.54 -3.30 -7.38
N TYR A 53 -15.07 -2.74 -6.26
CA TYR A 53 -15.65 -1.51 -5.70
C TYR A 53 -15.28 -0.25 -6.49
N TYR A 54 -14.08 -0.19 -7.08
CA TYR A 54 -13.70 0.91 -7.98
C TYR A 54 -14.62 1.00 -9.21
N ARG A 55 -14.99 -0.13 -9.83
CA ARG A 55 -15.97 -0.14 -10.94
C ARG A 55 -17.36 0.32 -10.52
N GLN A 56 -17.82 -0.07 -9.33
CA GLN A 56 -19.10 0.41 -8.79
C GLN A 56 -19.08 1.93 -8.57
N ALA A 57 -17.99 2.46 -8.01
CA ALA A 57 -17.80 3.89 -7.80
C ALA A 57 -17.72 4.68 -9.12
N GLN A 58 -17.07 4.12 -10.16
CA GLN A 58 -17.06 4.71 -11.51
C GLN A 58 -18.46 4.76 -12.13
N ALA A 59 -19.24 3.68 -12.00
CA ALA A 59 -20.62 3.63 -12.50
C ALA A 59 -21.52 4.65 -11.77
N LEU A 60 -21.38 4.80 -10.45
CA LEU A 60 -22.10 5.78 -9.67
C LEU A 60 -21.74 7.23 -10.04
N ALA A 61 -20.45 7.50 -10.29
CA ALA A 61 -19.95 8.82 -10.67
C ALA A 61 -20.14 9.15 -12.15
N GLY A 62 -20.68 8.23 -12.97
CA GLY A 62 -20.85 8.42 -14.42
C GLY A 62 -19.53 8.53 -15.21
N GLY A 63 -18.40 8.06 -14.67
CA GLY A 63 -17.10 8.29 -15.31
C GLY A 63 -15.88 7.77 -14.54
N GLN A 64 -14.69 8.22 -14.93
CA GLN A 64 -13.46 7.93 -14.20
C GLN A 64 -13.39 8.74 -12.90
N ILE A 65 -12.81 8.13 -11.86
CA ILE A 65 -12.64 8.75 -10.54
C ILE A 65 -11.19 8.57 -10.07
N PRO A 66 -10.65 9.40 -9.16
CA PRO A 66 -9.34 9.18 -8.56
C PRO A 66 -9.18 7.77 -7.95
N ARG A 67 -8.01 7.13 -8.10
CA ARG A 67 -7.79 5.75 -7.60
C ARG A 67 -7.98 5.62 -6.07
N ASN A 68 -7.85 6.73 -5.34
CA ASN A 68 -8.00 6.87 -3.90
C ASN A 68 -9.33 7.54 -3.49
N SER A 69 -10.37 7.54 -4.34
CA SER A 69 -11.64 8.26 -4.12
C SER A 69 -12.24 8.08 -2.71
N CYS A 70 -12.27 6.84 -2.19
CA CYS A 70 -12.79 6.54 -0.85
C CYS A 70 -12.00 7.16 0.33
N PHE A 71 -10.85 7.79 0.06
CA PHE A 71 -9.98 8.40 1.07
C PHE A 71 -9.57 9.85 0.74
N ALA A 72 -9.98 10.38 -0.42
CA ALA A 72 -9.45 11.64 -0.95
C ALA A 72 -10.48 12.57 -1.62
N MET A 73 -11.75 12.18 -1.70
CA MET A 73 -12.81 13.09 -2.14
C MET A 73 -13.17 14.07 -1.02
N SER A 74 -13.18 15.37 -1.33
CA SER A 74 -13.78 16.38 -0.44
C SER A 74 -15.27 16.09 -0.26
N PRO A 75 -15.86 16.20 0.96
CA PRO A 75 -17.25 15.80 1.21
C PRO A 75 -18.29 16.39 0.26
N GLN A 76 -18.09 17.64 -0.19
CA GLN A 76 -18.96 18.34 -1.14
C GLN A 76 -19.01 17.71 -2.54
N ASN A 77 -18.03 16.87 -2.89
CA ASN A 77 -17.87 16.22 -4.20
C ASN A 77 -18.14 14.71 -4.15
N ILE A 78 -18.68 14.19 -3.04
CA ILE A 78 -19.00 12.78 -2.87
C ILE A 78 -20.42 12.52 -3.43
N PRO A 79 -20.58 11.70 -4.50
CA PRO A 79 -21.91 11.34 -4.99
C PRO A 79 -22.70 10.56 -3.93
N SER A 80 -24.01 10.81 -3.83
CA SER A 80 -24.88 10.05 -2.93
C SER A 80 -24.75 8.54 -3.17
N GLY A 81 -24.55 7.77 -2.11
CA GLY A 81 -24.29 6.32 -2.17
C GLY A 81 -22.80 5.92 -2.29
N MET A 82 -21.88 6.85 -2.56
CA MET A 82 -20.44 6.55 -2.60
C MET A 82 -19.91 6.08 -1.23
N GLU A 83 -20.45 6.65 -0.14
CA GLU A 83 -20.15 6.23 1.24
C GLU A 83 -20.44 4.74 1.45
N THR A 84 -21.58 4.23 0.95
CA THR A 84 -21.96 2.81 1.04
C THR A 84 -20.99 1.90 0.28
N ILE A 85 -20.51 2.35 -0.90
CA ILE A 85 -19.50 1.63 -1.70
C ILE A 85 -18.19 1.57 -0.92
N CYS A 86 -17.74 2.69 -0.35
CA CYS A 86 -16.49 2.78 0.41
C CYS A 86 -16.54 2.03 1.75
N ALA A 87 -17.66 2.08 2.48
CA ALA A 87 -17.88 1.27 3.68
C ALA A 87 -17.86 -0.23 3.37
N SER A 88 -18.45 -0.63 2.23
CA SER A 88 -18.44 -2.02 1.77
C SER A 88 -17.05 -2.49 1.35
N TYR A 89 -16.28 -1.65 0.65
CA TYR A 89 -14.88 -1.91 0.32
C TYR A 89 -14.04 -2.10 1.59
N THR A 90 -14.13 -1.18 2.55
CA THR A 90 -13.40 -1.26 3.82
C THR A 90 -13.78 -2.52 4.59
N ARG A 91 -15.07 -2.87 4.66
CA ARG A 91 -15.55 -4.10 5.33
C ARG A 91 -14.97 -5.37 4.68
N ASP A 92 -15.03 -5.50 3.35
CA ASP A 92 -14.48 -6.65 2.62
C ASP A 92 -12.94 -6.72 2.77
N ALA A 93 -12.23 -5.59 2.71
CA ALA A 93 -10.78 -5.53 2.89
C ALA A 93 -10.32 -5.91 4.32
N MET A 94 -11.06 -5.44 5.34
CA MET A 94 -10.80 -5.80 6.75
C MET A 94 -11.03 -7.30 7.03
N GLN A 95 -11.90 -7.97 6.28
CA GLN A 95 -12.06 -9.43 6.37
C GLN A 95 -10.82 -10.17 5.86
N VAL A 96 -10.17 -9.69 4.79
CA VAL A 96 -8.90 -10.25 4.29
C VAL A 96 -7.77 -10.05 5.31
N LEU A 97 -7.66 -8.84 5.88
CA LEU A 97 -6.70 -8.55 6.95
C LEU A 97 -6.87 -9.52 8.14
N LYS A 98 -8.11 -9.71 8.60
CA LYS A 98 -8.44 -10.66 9.68
C LYS A 98 -8.07 -12.11 9.32
N LYS A 99 -8.34 -12.56 8.09
CA LYS A 99 -8.00 -13.92 7.60
C LYS A 99 -6.50 -14.23 7.72
N TYR A 100 -5.64 -13.22 7.56
CA TYR A 100 -4.18 -13.36 7.65
C TYR A 100 -3.58 -12.92 8.99
N ASN A 101 -4.42 -12.68 10.00
CA ASN A 101 -4.02 -12.18 11.31
C ASN A 101 -3.11 -10.93 11.24
N MET A 102 -3.46 -10.01 10.32
CA MET A 102 -2.74 -8.76 10.09
C MET A 102 -3.61 -7.58 10.53
N THR A 103 -3.08 -6.67 11.33
CA THR A 103 -3.77 -5.43 11.68
C THR A 103 -3.68 -4.42 10.53
N LEU A 104 -4.60 -3.45 10.51
CA LEU A 104 -4.52 -2.32 9.57
C LEU A 104 -3.24 -1.50 9.77
N GLU A 105 -2.77 -1.38 11.02
CA GLU A 105 -1.51 -0.72 11.36
C GLU A 105 -0.30 -1.43 10.77
N GLN A 106 -0.18 -2.75 10.95
CA GLN A 106 0.88 -3.57 10.33
C GLN A 106 0.84 -3.44 8.80
N PHE A 107 -0.34 -3.56 8.19
CA PHE A 107 -0.50 -3.41 6.74
C PHE A 107 -0.02 -2.02 6.27
N ASN A 108 -0.38 -0.96 6.98
CA ASN A 108 0.02 0.41 6.66
C ASN A 108 1.54 0.63 6.87
N ALA A 109 2.13 0.11 7.94
CA ALA A 109 3.56 0.21 8.20
C ALA A 109 4.40 -0.50 7.11
N ILE A 110 4.01 -1.72 6.74
CA ILE A 110 4.64 -2.46 5.63
C ILE A 110 4.43 -1.72 4.29
N THR A 111 3.25 -1.15 4.06
CA THR A 111 2.95 -0.34 2.87
C THR A 111 3.81 0.92 2.80
N LEU A 112 3.98 1.63 3.92
CA LEU A 112 4.79 2.85 4.01
C LEU A 112 6.27 2.53 3.75
N ARG A 113 6.80 1.48 4.40
CA ARG A 113 8.16 1.03 4.14
C ARG A 113 8.37 0.66 2.67
N ALA A 114 7.43 -0.06 2.05
CA ALA A 114 7.52 -0.43 0.64
C ALA A 114 7.50 0.75 -0.34
N GLN A 115 7.10 1.96 0.10
CA GLN A 115 7.23 3.21 -0.66
C GLN A 115 8.59 3.89 -0.48
N GLN A 116 9.29 3.62 0.62
CA GLN A 116 10.55 4.26 1.02
C GLN A 116 11.79 3.39 0.74
N ASP A 117 11.64 2.07 0.77
CA ASP A 117 12.70 1.06 0.63
C ASP A 117 12.48 0.24 -0.66
N ASN A 118 13.23 0.59 -1.70
CA ASN A 118 13.16 -0.07 -3.01
C ASN A 118 13.55 -1.57 -2.95
N ALA A 119 14.50 -1.95 -2.09
CA ALA A 119 14.93 -3.34 -1.96
C ALA A 119 13.83 -4.18 -1.27
N PHE A 120 13.17 -3.61 -0.27
CA PHE A 120 12.02 -4.24 0.38
C PHE A 120 10.81 -4.34 -0.56
N SER A 121 10.55 -3.32 -1.39
CA SER A 121 9.55 -3.38 -2.46
C SER A 121 9.81 -4.53 -3.44
N GLN A 122 11.05 -4.69 -3.93
CA GLN A 122 11.43 -5.80 -4.82
C GLN A 122 11.24 -7.18 -4.18
N ARG A 123 11.49 -7.31 -2.86
CA ARG A 123 11.22 -8.56 -2.11
C ARG A 123 9.72 -8.87 -2.06
N ILE A 124 8.86 -7.87 -1.81
CA ILE A 124 7.40 -8.04 -1.86
C ILE A 124 6.96 -8.46 -3.27
N GLN A 125 7.45 -7.81 -4.32
CA GLN A 125 7.09 -8.14 -5.71
C GLN A 125 7.51 -9.57 -6.07
N THR A 126 8.72 -9.98 -5.68
CA THR A 126 9.21 -11.36 -5.86
C THR A 126 8.30 -12.37 -5.16
N GLU A 127 7.92 -12.13 -3.90
CA GLU A 127 7.03 -13.02 -3.15
C GLU A 127 5.61 -13.05 -3.76
N MET A 128 5.08 -11.91 -4.23
CA MET A 128 3.81 -11.85 -4.94
C MET A 128 3.83 -12.62 -6.28
N MET A 129 4.97 -12.69 -6.98
CA MET A 129 5.12 -13.54 -8.16
C MET A 129 5.18 -15.02 -7.77
N ARG A 130 5.96 -15.37 -6.74
CA ARG A 130 6.07 -16.73 -6.21
C ARG A 130 4.72 -17.29 -5.76
N LEU A 131 3.90 -16.48 -5.10
CA LEU A 131 2.54 -16.85 -4.63
C LEU A 131 1.49 -16.97 -5.76
N LYS A 132 1.81 -16.52 -6.99
CA LYS A 132 0.94 -16.68 -8.18
C LYS A 132 1.29 -17.90 -9.03
N GLN A 133 2.41 -18.57 -8.74
CA GLN A 133 2.77 -19.80 -9.42
C GLN A 133 1.93 -20.95 -8.85
N PRO A 134 1.44 -21.88 -9.71
CA PRO A 134 0.62 -23.02 -9.29
C PRO A 134 1.42 -24.08 -8.51
#